data_AF-A0A926S131-F1
#
_entry.id   AF-A0A926S131-F1
#
_cell.length_a   1.000
_cell.length_b   1.000
_cell.length_c   1.000
_cell.angle_alpha   90.00
_cell.angle_beta   90.00
_cell.angle_gamma   90.00
#
_symmetry.space_group_name_H-M   'P 1'
#
loop_
_entity.id
_entity.type
_entity.pdbx_description
1 polymer ?
#
loop_
_entity_poly.entity_id
_entity_poly.type
_entity_poly.pdbx_seq_one_letter_code
_entity_poly.pdbx_strand_id
1 'polypeptide(L)' 'MVIYEIEKKRKILIEAARQYGLSSPITLKRSQELDALLFQQQKETHSSLQNRDIKLPILNR' A
#
# COMPACT_ATOMS: atom_id res chain seq x y z
N MET A 1 -15.91 -5.55 3.71
CA MET A 1 -14.69 -6.20 4.25
C MET A 1 -13.49 -5.46 3.68
N VAL A 2 -12.64 -4.87 4.52
CA VAL A 2 -11.51 -4.02 4.09
C VAL A 2 -10.53 -4.78 3.17
N ILE A 3 -10.42 -6.10 3.35
CA ILE A 3 -9.63 -7.00 2.47
C ILE A 3 -10.11 -6.95 1.01
N TYR A 4 -11.42 -6.85 0.75
CA TYR A 4 -11.95 -6.78 -0.61
C TYR A 4 -11.50 -5.52 -1.35
N GLU A 5 -11.42 -4.39 -0.64
CA GLU A 5 -10.98 -3.12 -1.24
C GLU A 5 -9.48 -3.13 -1.54
N ILE A 6 -8.68 -3.76 -0.68
CA ILE A 6 -7.24 -3.96 -0.89
C ILE A 6 -7.00 -4.82 -2.12
N GLU A 7 -7.70 -5.95 -2.25
CA GLU A 7 -7.58 -6.85 -3.40
C GLU A 7 -8.01 -6.17 -4.71
N LYS A 8 -9.12 -5.42 -4.67
CA LYS A 8 -9.57 -4.62 -5.82
C LYS A 8 -8.52 -3.60 -6.24
N LYS A 9 -7.91 -2.91 -5.28
CA LYS A 9 -6.91 -1.87 -5.54
C LYS A 9 -5.56 -2.43 -5.97
N ARG A 10 -5.18 -3.63 -5.49
CA ARG A 10 -4.08 -4.44 -6.02
C ARG A 10 -4.26 -4.78 -7.49
N LYS A 11 -5.44 -5.26 -7.89
CA LYS A 11 -5.71 -5.58 -9.29
C LYS A 11 -5.58 -4.35 -10.18
N ILE A 12 -6.16 -3.22 -9.77
CA ILE A 12 -6.05 -1.95 -10.50
C ILE A 12 -4.59 -1.49 -10.61
N LEU A 13 -3.79 -1.64 -9.56
CA LEU A 13 -2.36 -1.31 -9.61
C LEU A 13 -1.59 -2.19 -10.60
N ILE A 14 -1.86 -3.50 -10.60
CA ILE A 14 -1.24 -4.46 -11.52
C ILE A 14 -1.64 -4.14 -12.97
N GLU A 15 -2.90 -3.79 -13.21
CA GLU A 15 -3.36 -3.37 -14.53
C GLU A 15 -2.73 -2.05 -14.97
N ALA A 16 -2.62 -1.07 -14.08
CA ALA A 16 -1.93 0.19 -14.36
C ALA A 16 -0.44 -0.03 -14.64
N ALA A 17 0.23 -0.91 -13.89
CA ALA A 17 1.62 -1.27 -14.13
C ALA A 17 1.82 -1.94 -15.49
N ARG A 18 0.85 -2.77 -15.92
CA ARG A 18 0.86 -3.40 -17.25
C ARG A 18 0.59 -2.41 -18.37
N GLN A 19 -0.30 -1.44 -18.17
CA GLN A 19 -0.70 -0.46 -19.20
C GLN A 19 0.29 0.70 -19.33
N TYR A 20 0.77 1.25 -18.21
CA TYR A 20 1.56 2.47 -18.18
C TYR A 20 3.02 2.24 -17.75
N GLY A 21 3.36 1.03 -17.30
CA GLY A 21 4.67 0.72 -16.72
C GLY A 21 4.73 1.00 -15.21
N LEU A 22 5.72 0.38 -14.56
CA LEU A 22 5.94 0.48 -13.10
C LEU A 22 6.30 1.90 -12.65
N SER A 23 7.01 2.65 -13.49
CA SER A 23 7.47 4.01 -13.21
C SER A 23 6.50 5.10 -13.64
N SER A 24 5.32 4.74 -14.16
CA SER A 24 4.32 5.74 -14.51
C SER A 24 3.81 6.45 -13.25
N PRO A 25 3.63 7.79 -13.29
CA PRO A 25 3.06 8.55 -12.18
C PRO A 25 1.70 7.99 -11.71
N ILE A 26 0.92 7.42 -12.64
CA ILE A 26 -0.37 6.80 -12.35
C ILE A 26 -0.16 5.53 -11.52
N THR A 27 0.77 4.67 -11.92
CA THR A 27 1.10 3.43 -11.20
C THR A 27 1.68 3.73 -9.82
N LEU A 28 2.60 4.70 -9.72
CA LEU A 28 3.17 5.17 -8.46
C LEU A 28 2.11 5.70 -7.50
N LYS A 29 1.20 6.55 -7.97
CA LYS A 29 0.11 7.08 -7.15
C LYS A 29 -0.80 5.96 -6.65
N ARG A 30 -1.15 4.99 -7.50
CA ARG A 30 -1.97 3.84 -7.10
C ARG A 30 -1.25 2.92 -6.11
N SER A 31 0.08 2.79 -6.20
CA SER A 31 0.89 2.04 -5.23
C SER A 31 0.83 2.72 -3.88
N GLN A 32 1.11 4.03 -3.82
CA GLN A 32 1.10 4.80 -2.58
C GLN A 32 -0.27 4.76 -1.88
N GLU A 33 -1.36 4.85 -2.65
CA GLU A 33 -2.71 4.73 -2.09
C GLU A 33 -3.01 3.33 -1.55
N LEU A 34 -2.48 2.28 -2.19
CA LEU A 34 -2.63 0.91 -1.71
C LEU A 34 -1.78 0.66 -0.46
N ASP A 35 -0.55 1.16 -0.44
CA ASP A 35 0.36 1.09 0.70
C ASP A 35 -0.22 1.80 1.92
N ALA A 36 -0.85 2.97 1.74
CA ALA A 36 -1.52 3.69 2.82
C ALA A 36 -2.69 2.88 3.43
N LEU A 37 -3.49 2.21 2.60
CA LEU A 37 -4.60 1.35 3.06
C LEU A 37 -4.09 0.09 3.77
N LEU A 38 -3.03 -0.52 3.26
CA LEU A 38 -2.36 -1.64 3.92
C LEU A 38 -1.78 -1.23 5.27
N PHE A 39 -1.15 -0.05 5.33
CA PHE A 39 -0.57 0.49 6.55
C PHE A 39 -1.65 0.84 7.57
N GLN A 40 -2.78 1.38 7.13
CA GLN A 40 -3.92 1.64 8.00
C GLN A 40 -4.52 0.34 8.53
N GLN A 41 -4.73 -0.68 7.69
CA GLN A 41 -5.18 -2.00 8.16
C GLN A 41 -4.20 -2.64 9.13
N GLN A 42 -2.90 -2.59 8.83
CA GLN A 42 -1.86 -3.06 9.75
C GLN A 42 -1.92 -2.31 11.06
N LYS A 43 -2.09 -0.98 11.03
CA LYS A 43 -2.22 -0.16 12.24
C LYS A 43 -3.48 -0.51 13.03
N GLU A 44 -4.63 -0.70 12.39
CA GLU A 44 -5.88 -1.11 13.05
C GLU A 44 -5.75 -2.51 13.67
N THR A 45 -5.08 -3.43 12.97
CA THR A 45 -4.79 -4.81 13.43
C THR A 45 -3.71 -4.84 14.53
N HIS A 46 -2.74 -3.92 14.50
CA HIS A 46 -1.70 -3.77 15.51
C HIS A 46 -2.09 -2.83 16.66
N SER A 47 -3.16 -2.04 16.55
CA SER A 47 -3.62 -1.20 17.67
C SER A 47 -4.24 -2.04 18.80
N SER A 48 -4.62 -3.29 18.51
CA SER A 48 -4.90 -4.32 19.52
C SER A 48 -3.62 -5.00 20.08
N LEU A 49 -2.44 -4.73 19.49
CA LEU A 49 -1.10 -5.20 19.85
C LEU A 49 -0.15 -4.00 20.04
N GLN A 50 -0.45 -3.15 21.01
CA GLN A 50 0.28 -1.94 21.42
C GLN A 50 1.80 -1.92 21.15
N ASN A 51 2.34 -0.73 20.83
CA ASN A 51 3.70 -0.29 21.19
C ASN A 51 4.90 -1.10 20.64
N ARG A 52 5.08 -1.26 19.32
CA ARG A 52 6.43 -1.60 18.80
C ARG A 52 6.83 -0.77 17.59
N ASP A 53 7.76 0.12 17.85
CA ASP A 53 8.70 0.79 16.96
C ASP A 53 8.98 0.07 15.65
N ILE A 54 8.33 0.46 14.56
CA ILE A 54 8.86 0.20 13.22
C ILE A 54 9.01 1.54 12.52
N LYS A 55 10.18 2.16 12.76
CA LYS A 55 10.81 3.05 11.79
C LYS A 55 10.73 2.35 10.42
N LEU A 56 9.93 2.88 9.49
CA LEU A 56 10.16 2.60 8.08
C LEU A 56 11.62 2.97 7.81
N PRO A 57 12.47 2.06 7.30
CA PRO A 57 13.78 2.47 6.82
C PRO A 57 13.53 3.36 5.61
N ILE A 58 13.67 4.67 5.82
CA ILE A 58 13.97 5.62 4.76
C ILE A 58 15.12 5.01 3.94
N LEU A 59 14.78 4.57 2.73
CA LEU A 59 15.76 4.19 1.72
C LEU A 59 16.46 5.48 1.28
N ASN A 60 17.48 5.87 2.03
CA ASN A 60 18.45 6.86 1.59
C ASN A 60 19.26 6.24 0.45
N ARG A 61 19.21 6.88 -0.72
CA ARG A 61 20.27 6.77 -1.72
C ARG A 61 20.73 8.16 -2.09
#